data_AF-A0A423WLH7-F1
#
_entry.id   AF-A0A423WLH7-F1
#
_cell.length_a   1.000
_cell.length_b   1.000
_cell.length_c   1.000
_cell.angle_alpha   90.00
_cell.angle_beta   90.00
_cell.angle_gamma   90.00
#
_symmetry.space_group_name_H-M   'P 1'
#
loop_
_entity.id
_entity.type
_entity.pdbx_description
1 polymer ?
#
loop_
_entity_poly.entity_id
_entity_poly.type
_entity_poly.pdbx_seq_one_letter_code
_entity_poly.pdbx_strand_id
1 'polypeptide(L)'
;MAAPSSNPLFTVPIPACDSHPGGSVTITEPHPQVYLLSMYSPPDNRLTTAVCQSLLRALDLVEFSGLAPGVVVTASALPKFYSNGLDLDHAAREGDAYWAGSLWALYRRLLSYPMPTVAWVGGHAFAGGLMLAMHHDYRVMNPSRGFACLNELEFGAPLKPAMSAIFRVKVPDPRVYRAMVLEARRFGGVEAAAAGIVDVAGGWDEVLGLVAERALTGRGKTGVYGLLKMEMYRECLDLLENHAREEEKDRGWFRAEDERKARGRREVEEWVSKNGKAKL
;
A
#
# COMPACT_ATOMS: atom_id res chain seq x y z
N MET A 1 8.39 20.65 -6.44
CA MET A 1 8.76 20.44 -7.87
C MET A 1 9.05 18.96 -8.16
N ALA A 2 9.42 18.58 -9.38
CA ALA A 2 9.91 17.22 -9.67
C ALA A 2 11.29 17.00 -9.03
N ALA A 3 11.69 15.76 -8.75
CA ALA A 3 13.02 15.49 -8.22
C ALA A 3 14.09 15.92 -9.25
N PRO A 4 15.26 16.42 -8.81
CA PRO A 4 16.35 16.75 -9.69
C PRO A 4 16.81 15.51 -10.48
N SER A 5 17.25 15.73 -11.72
CA SER A 5 17.89 14.68 -12.51
C SER A 5 19.21 14.27 -11.86
N SER A 6 19.42 12.96 -11.70
CA SER A 6 20.65 12.38 -11.20
C SER A 6 20.94 11.07 -11.94
N ASN A 7 22.21 10.69 -12.01
CA ASN A 7 22.61 9.46 -12.70
C ASN A 7 22.07 8.24 -11.93
N PRO A 8 21.53 7.23 -12.63
CA PRO A 8 21.13 5.98 -11.99
C PRO A 8 22.30 5.31 -11.27
N LEU A 9 22.09 4.94 -10.01
CA LEU A 9 22.95 4.00 -9.29
C LEU A 9 22.69 2.58 -9.77
N PHE A 10 21.41 2.23 -9.94
CA PHE A 10 20.96 0.92 -10.42
C PHE A 10 19.68 1.09 -11.25
N THR A 11 19.41 0.11 -12.11
CA THR A 11 18.11 -0.04 -12.78
C THR A 11 17.71 -1.51 -12.71
N VAL A 12 16.61 -1.78 -12.02
CA VAL A 12 16.04 -3.13 -11.90
C VAL A 12 14.96 -3.29 -12.98
N PRO A 13 15.12 -4.22 -13.93
CA PRO A 13 14.06 -4.48 -14.90
C PRO A 13 12.82 -5.06 -14.22
N ILE A 14 11.65 -4.67 -14.70
CA ILE A 14 10.36 -5.29 -14.38
C ILE A 14 10.00 -6.11 -15.63
N PRO A 15 10.05 -7.46 -15.55
CA PRO A 15 9.60 -8.30 -16.66
C PRO A 15 8.15 -8.03 -17.03
N ALA A 16 7.82 -8.17 -18.31
CA ALA A 16 6.42 -8.21 -18.73
C ALA A 16 5.71 -9.41 -18.11
N CYS A 17 4.45 -9.25 -17.75
CA CYS A 17 3.62 -10.28 -17.14
C CYS A 17 2.16 -10.02 -17.47
N ASP A 18 1.46 -11.04 -17.94
CA ASP A 18 0.06 -10.95 -18.37
C ASP A 18 -0.17 -9.85 -19.41
N SER A 19 -1.12 -8.97 -19.17
CA SER A 19 -1.39 -7.80 -20.00
C SER A 19 -0.44 -6.62 -19.71
N HIS A 20 0.46 -6.75 -18.73
CA HIS A 20 1.37 -5.68 -18.32
C HIS A 20 2.69 -5.75 -19.12
N PRO A 21 3.09 -4.68 -19.82
CA PRO A 21 4.23 -4.67 -20.75
C PRO A 21 5.60 -4.70 -20.07
N GLY A 22 5.67 -4.72 -18.73
CA GLY A 22 6.91 -4.63 -17.96
C GLY A 22 7.33 -3.18 -17.70
N GLY A 23 8.62 -2.96 -17.46
CA GLY A 23 9.17 -1.64 -17.18
C GLY A 23 10.45 -1.70 -16.33
N SER A 24 10.59 -0.79 -15.36
CA SER A 24 11.76 -0.74 -14.48
C SER A 24 11.51 -0.04 -13.15
N VAL A 25 12.38 -0.32 -12.17
CA VAL A 25 12.60 0.52 -10.99
C VAL A 25 14.00 1.11 -11.11
N THR A 26 14.09 2.43 -11.25
CA THR A 26 15.37 3.14 -11.35
C THR A 26 15.75 3.71 -9.98
N ILE A 27 16.96 3.42 -9.51
CA ILE A 27 17.50 3.88 -8.23
C ILE A 27 18.46 5.03 -8.49
N THR A 28 18.28 6.14 -7.80
CA THR A 28 19.13 7.35 -7.89
C THR A 28 19.41 7.91 -6.50
N GLU A 29 20.40 8.81 -6.40
CA GLU A 29 20.70 9.58 -5.18
C GLU A 29 20.67 11.08 -5.50
N PRO A 30 19.47 11.69 -5.63
CA PRO A 30 19.32 13.12 -5.96
C PRO A 30 19.77 14.07 -4.83
N HIS A 31 19.95 13.55 -3.62
CA HIS A 31 20.47 14.27 -2.46
C HIS A 31 21.27 13.28 -1.60
N PRO A 32 22.36 13.69 -0.93
CA PRO A 32 23.16 12.80 -0.09
C PRO A 32 22.33 11.91 0.84
N GLN A 33 22.51 10.59 0.72
CA GLN A 33 21.86 9.52 1.46
C GLN A 33 20.32 9.48 1.32
N VAL A 34 19.78 10.09 0.27
CA VAL A 34 18.37 10.00 -0.12
C VAL A 34 18.27 9.15 -1.38
N TYR A 35 17.88 7.89 -1.23
CA TYR A 35 17.80 6.92 -2.31
C TYR A 35 16.41 6.90 -2.93
N LEU A 36 16.27 7.47 -4.12
CA LEU A 36 14.99 7.58 -4.83
C LEU A 36 14.79 6.38 -5.78
N LEU A 37 13.78 5.56 -5.48
CA LEU A 37 13.29 4.44 -6.28
C LEU A 37 12.11 4.91 -7.14
N SER A 38 12.37 5.15 -8.42
CA SER A 38 11.35 5.57 -9.39
C SER A 38 10.75 4.37 -10.12
N MET A 39 9.48 4.08 -9.83
CA MET A 39 8.72 3.00 -10.46
C MET A 39 8.14 3.44 -11.81
N TYR A 40 8.40 2.64 -12.84
CA TYR A 40 7.80 2.76 -14.15
C TYR A 40 7.31 1.39 -14.61
N SER A 41 6.01 1.13 -14.48
CA SER A 41 5.35 -0.04 -15.07
C SER A 41 3.99 0.42 -15.63
N PRO A 42 3.95 0.84 -16.91
CA PRO A 42 2.72 1.36 -17.50
C PRO A 42 1.62 0.27 -17.58
N PRO A 43 0.34 0.69 -17.60
CA PRO A 43 -0.11 2.09 -17.62
C PRO A 43 -0.21 2.75 -16.23
N ASP A 44 -0.13 1.99 -15.13
CA ASP A 44 -0.58 2.46 -13.82
C ASP A 44 0.13 1.86 -12.59
N ASN A 45 1.34 1.31 -12.77
CA ASN A 45 2.15 0.62 -11.75
C ASN A 45 1.33 -0.40 -10.96
N ARG A 46 0.70 -1.31 -11.68
CA ARG A 46 -0.04 -2.41 -11.09
C ARG A 46 0.90 -3.32 -10.30
N LEU A 47 0.54 -3.63 -9.06
CA LEU A 47 1.35 -4.43 -8.13
C LEU A 47 1.24 -5.92 -8.49
N THR A 48 1.72 -6.31 -9.66
CA THR A 48 1.89 -7.70 -10.08
C THR A 48 3.08 -8.34 -9.36
N THR A 49 3.23 -9.66 -9.47
CA THR A 49 4.42 -10.38 -8.98
C THR A 49 5.72 -9.71 -9.47
N ALA A 50 5.80 -9.39 -10.76
CA ALA A 50 6.99 -8.77 -11.34
C ALA A 50 7.35 -7.43 -10.68
N VAL A 51 6.36 -6.55 -10.47
CA VAL A 51 6.58 -5.24 -9.83
C VAL A 51 7.00 -5.41 -8.37
N CYS A 52 6.34 -6.30 -7.61
CA CYS A 52 6.67 -6.55 -6.22
C CYS A 52 8.10 -7.10 -6.06
N GLN A 53 8.49 -8.06 -6.90
CA GLN A 53 9.84 -8.63 -6.86
C GLN A 53 10.93 -7.63 -7.27
N SER A 54 10.66 -6.77 -8.27
CA SER A 54 11.61 -5.73 -8.65
C SER A 54 11.76 -4.65 -7.57
N LEU A 55 10.70 -4.33 -6.82
CA LEU A 55 10.79 -3.43 -5.65
C LEU A 55 11.57 -4.06 -4.50
N LEU A 56 11.32 -5.33 -4.17
CA LEU A 56 12.11 -6.08 -3.20
C LEU A 56 13.59 -6.06 -3.56
N ARG A 57 13.91 -6.36 -4.83
CA ARG A 57 15.27 -6.31 -5.35
C ARG A 57 15.88 -4.91 -5.24
N ALA A 58 15.11 -3.86 -5.53
CA ALA A 58 15.59 -2.49 -5.42
C ALA A 58 15.91 -2.10 -3.97
N LEU A 59 15.08 -2.52 -3.01
CA LEU A 59 15.33 -2.35 -1.57
C LEU A 59 16.59 -3.10 -1.13
N ASP A 60 16.82 -4.32 -1.65
CA ASP A 60 18.02 -5.10 -1.36
C ASP A 60 19.28 -4.47 -1.96
N LEU A 61 19.20 -3.90 -3.17
CA LEU A 61 20.33 -3.18 -3.76
C LEU A 61 20.72 -1.97 -2.93
N VAL A 62 19.76 -1.21 -2.38
CA VAL A 62 20.07 -0.09 -1.49
C VAL A 62 20.71 -0.56 -0.18
N GLU A 63 20.25 -1.67 0.39
CA GLU A 63 20.75 -2.17 1.67
C GLU A 63 22.12 -2.86 1.54
N PHE A 64 22.34 -3.66 0.50
CA PHE A 64 23.45 -4.62 0.44
C PHE A 64 24.55 -4.27 -0.55
N SER A 65 24.44 -3.18 -1.31
CA SER A 65 25.46 -2.79 -2.31
C SER A 65 26.58 -1.89 -1.75
N GLY A 66 26.71 -1.78 -0.43
CA GLY A 66 27.74 -0.95 0.23
C GLY A 66 27.43 0.55 0.23
N LEU A 67 26.18 0.95 -0.07
CA LEU A 67 25.73 2.32 0.10
C LEU A 67 25.69 2.70 1.59
N ALA A 68 25.88 3.98 1.89
CA ALA A 68 25.77 4.45 3.26
C ALA A 68 24.32 4.34 3.78
N PRO A 69 24.10 4.10 5.09
CA PRO A 69 22.75 4.16 5.65
C PRO A 69 22.08 5.50 5.35
N GLY A 70 20.82 5.50 4.94
CA GLY A 70 20.12 6.70 4.49
C GLY A 70 18.61 6.59 4.65
N VAL A 71 17.87 7.19 3.71
CA VAL A 71 16.42 7.10 3.59
C VAL A 71 16.06 6.64 2.18
N VAL A 72 15.12 5.70 2.08
CA VAL A 72 14.55 5.27 0.80
C VAL A 72 13.30 6.07 0.51
N VAL A 73 13.20 6.64 -0.69
CA VAL A 73 11.99 7.30 -1.18
C VAL A 73 11.46 6.50 -2.37
N THR A 74 10.22 6.02 -2.32
CA THR A 74 9.56 5.47 -3.51
C THR A 74 8.74 6.55 -4.20
N ALA A 75 8.80 6.58 -5.52
CA ALA A 75 8.03 7.50 -6.35
C ALA A 75 7.60 6.80 -7.65
N SER A 76 6.71 7.43 -8.41
CA SER A 76 6.43 6.98 -9.77
C SER A 76 7.05 7.90 -10.81
N ALA A 77 7.58 7.31 -11.87
CA ALA A 77 7.92 7.99 -13.12
C ALA A 77 6.72 8.15 -14.07
N LEU A 78 5.56 7.58 -13.74
CA LEU A 78 4.31 7.81 -14.48
C LEU A 78 3.63 9.10 -14.02
N PRO A 79 3.02 9.87 -14.93
CA PRO A 79 2.46 11.17 -14.58
C PRO A 79 1.16 11.08 -13.77
N LYS A 80 0.38 9.99 -13.88
CA LYS A 80 -1.00 9.91 -13.36
C LYS A 80 -1.14 9.07 -12.09
N PHE A 81 -0.33 8.02 -11.94
CA PHE A 81 -0.47 7.06 -10.85
C PHE A 81 0.82 6.98 -10.06
N TYR A 82 0.69 7.01 -8.73
CA TYR A 82 1.69 6.38 -7.88
C TYR A 82 1.58 4.86 -8.04
N SER A 83 0.38 4.32 -7.81
CA SER A 83 0.02 2.94 -8.17
C SER A 83 -1.51 2.78 -8.13
N ASN A 84 -2.05 2.00 -9.06
CA ASN A 84 -3.46 1.62 -9.09
C ASN A 84 -3.75 0.29 -8.37
N GLY A 85 -2.84 -0.15 -7.49
CA GLY A 85 -3.03 -1.32 -6.65
C GLY A 85 -2.75 -2.64 -7.33
N LEU A 86 -3.35 -3.71 -6.81
CA LEU A 86 -3.14 -5.06 -7.34
C LEU A 86 -3.99 -5.34 -8.58
N ASP A 87 -3.54 -6.31 -9.36
CA ASP A 87 -4.34 -6.90 -10.44
C ASP A 87 -5.10 -8.10 -9.86
N LEU A 88 -6.43 -8.06 -9.88
CA LEU A 88 -7.28 -9.08 -9.25
C LEU A 88 -7.20 -10.42 -9.98
N ASP A 89 -7.12 -10.40 -11.31
CA ASP A 89 -7.05 -11.62 -12.12
C ASP A 89 -5.69 -12.29 -11.93
N HIS A 90 -4.61 -11.50 -11.92
CA HIS A 90 -3.28 -11.98 -11.57
C HIS A 90 -3.25 -12.57 -10.16
N ALA A 91 -3.77 -11.86 -9.17
CA ALA A 91 -3.76 -12.30 -7.77
C ALA A 91 -4.57 -13.60 -7.57
N ALA A 92 -5.70 -13.74 -8.27
CA ALA A 92 -6.52 -14.95 -8.23
C ALA A 92 -5.82 -16.14 -8.90
N ARG A 93 -5.14 -15.91 -10.03
CA ARG A 93 -4.45 -16.97 -10.78
C ARG A 93 -3.20 -17.48 -10.08
N GLU A 94 -2.36 -16.57 -9.57
CA GLU A 94 -1.08 -16.91 -8.94
C GLU A 94 -1.25 -17.42 -7.49
N GLY A 95 -2.36 -17.07 -6.82
CA GLY A 95 -2.65 -17.51 -5.46
C GLY A 95 -1.55 -17.15 -4.48
N ASP A 96 -1.13 -18.10 -3.64
CA ASP A 96 -0.16 -17.88 -2.56
C ASP A 96 1.22 -17.43 -3.07
N ALA A 97 1.61 -17.80 -4.29
CA ALA A 97 2.87 -17.33 -4.89
C ALA A 97 2.87 -15.79 -5.06
N TYR A 98 1.70 -15.22 -5.37
CA TYR A 98 1.51 -13.77 -5.38
C TYR A 98 1.35 -13.21 -3.97
N TRP A 99 0.43 -13.75 -3.18
CA TRP A 99 0.11 -13.22 -1.85
C TRP A 99 1.32 -13.28 -0.92
N ALA A 100 1.72 -14.48 -0.51
CA ALA A 100 2.84 -14.68 0.42
C ALA A 100 4.18 -14.36 -0.24
N GLY A 101 4.38 -14.85 -1.46
CA GLY A 101 5.66 -14.76 -2.15
C GLY A 101 6.03 -13.36 -2.65
N SER A 102 5.04 -12.48 -2.86
CA SER A 102 5.28 -11.17 -3.50
C SER A 102 4.68 -10.00 -2.74
N LEU A 103 3.36 -9.88 -2.63
CA LEU A 103 2.73 -8.69 -2.05
C LEU A 103 2.96 -8.58 -0.54
N TRP A 104 2.73 -9.67 0.21
CA TRP A 104 3.01 -9.71 1.65
C TRP A 104 4.49 -9.62 1.95
N ALA A 105 5.34 -10.24 1.13
CA ALA A 105 6.79 -10.10 1.23
C ALA A 105 7.23 -8.64 1.10
N LEU A 106 6.69 -7.89 0.12
CA LEU A 106 6.98 -6.46 -0.06
C LEU A 106 6.49 -5.62 1.13
N TYR A 107 5.26 -5.84 1.58
CA TYR A 107 4.70 -5.11 2.73
C TYR A 107 5.48 -5.39 4.01
N ARG A 108 5.79 -6.66 4.29
CA ARG A 108 6.67 -7.05 5.38
C ARG A 108 8.01 -6.34 5.28
N ARG A 109 8.64 -6.37 4.10
CA ARG A 109 9.96 -5.77 3.87
C ARG A 109 9.97 -4.28 4.20
N LEU A 110 8.91 -3.55 3.86
CA LEU A 110 8.79 -2.13 4.18
C LEU A 110 8.59 -1.88 5.69
N LEU A 111 7.79 -2.70 6.37
CA LEU A 111 7.57 -2.60 7.82
C LEU A 111 8.79 -3.03 8.64
N SER A 112 9.68 -3.84 8.10
CA SER A 112 10.92 -4.28 8.77
C SER A 112 12.20 -3.64 8.21
N TYR A 113 12.10 -2.78 7.19
CA TYR A 113 13.27 -2.21 6.51
C TYR A 113 14.18 -1.47 7.52
N PRO A 114 15.51 -1.69 7.49
CA PRO A 114 16.42 -1.19 8.53
C PRO A 114 16.68 0.32 8.45
N MET A 115 16.15 1.00 7.44
CA MET A 115 16.27 2.44 7.22
C MET A 115 14.87 3.07 7.06
N PRO A 116 14.73 4.40 7.30
CA PRO A 116 13.48 5.08 7.02
C PRO A 116 13.03 4.94 5.57
N THR A 117 11.72 4.84 5.38
CA THR A 117 11.10 4.81 4.05
C THR A 117 10.05 5.90 3.90
N VAL A 118 10.02 6.57 2.74
CA VAL A 118 9.05 7.61 2.39
C VAL A 118 8.34 7.25 1.09
N ALA A 119 7.02 7.26 1.09
CA ALA A 119 6.23 7.19 -0.15
C ALA A 119 5.96 8.60 -0.69
N TRP A 120 6.53 8.95 -1.83
CA TRP A 120 6.22 10.19 -2.54
C TRP A 120 5.13 9.93 -3.58
N VAL A 121 3.89 10.23 -3.19
CA VAL A 121 2.66 9.96 -3.94
C VAL A 121 2.38 11.12 -4.89
N GLY A 122 2.99 11.07 -6.07
CA GLY A 122 2.85 12.09 -7.12
C GLY A 122 1.54 12.07 -7.91
N GLY A 123 0.71 11.03 -7.75
CA GLY A 123 -0.53 10.78 -8.50
C GLY A 123 -1.51 9.91 -7.71
N HIS A 124 -2.44 9.23 -8.37
CA HIS A 124 -3.40 8.36 -7.66
C HIS A 124 -2.69 7.20 -6.94
N ALA A 125 -3.11 6.94 -5.71
CA ALA A 125 -2.76 5.76 -4.92
C ALA A 125 -4.07 5.08 -4.51
N PHE A 126 -4.46 4.03 -5.23
CA PHE A 126 -5.75 3.36 -5.07
C PHE A 126 -5.58 1.93 -4.58
N ALA A 127 -6.46 1.50 -3.67
CA ALA A 127 -6.48 0.16 -3.09
C ALA A 127 -5.07 -0.28 -2.66
N GLY A 128 -4.52 -1.32 -3.28
CA GLY A 128 -3.14 -1.79 -3.07
C GLY A 128 -2.06 -0.70 -3.20
N GLY A 129 -2.28 0.33 -4.01
CA GLY A 129 -1.33 1.43 -4.19
C GLY A 129 -1.29 2.36 -2.98
N LEU A 130 -2.45 2.61 -2.35
CA LEU A 130 -2.49 3.31 -1.06
C LEU A 130 -1.92 2.42 0.04
N MET A 131 -2.22 1.12 0.03
CA MET A 131 -1.63 0.17 0.97
C MET A 131 -0.10 0.18 0.89
N LEU A 132 0.48 0.14 -0.31
CA LEU A 132 1.93 0.27 -0.51
C LEU A 132 2.48 1.55 0.14
N ALA A 133 1.84 2.70 -0.09
CA ALA A 133 2.23 3.95 0.53
C ALA A 133 2.11 3.91 2.07
N MET A 134 1.06 3.28 2.59
CA MET A 134 0.84 3.11 4.03
C MET A 134 1.84 2.16 4.70
N HIS A 135 2.51 1.27 3.97
CA HIS A 135 3.57 0.43 4.52
C HIS A 135 4.93 1.16 4.62
N HIS A 136 5.07 2.34 4.01
CA HIS A 136 6.24 3.21 4.26
C HIS A 136 6.17 3.87 5.63
N ASP A 137 7.28 4.37 6.18
CA ASP A 137 7.24 5.07 7.47
C ASP A 137 6.51 6.41 7.34
N TYR A 138 6.81 7.17 6.28
CA TYR A 138 6.23 8.49 6.00
C TYR A 138 5.64 8.57 4.60
N ARG A 139 4.71 9.51 4.38
CA ARG A 139 4.09 9.77 3.07
C ARG A 139 4.06 11.26 2.78
N VAL A 140 4.41 11.62 1.55
CA VAL A 140 4.20 12.97 0.99
C VAL A 140 3.33 12.83 -0.25
N MET A 141 2.23 13.59 -0.35
CA MET A 141 1.31 13.50 -1.49
C MET A 141 1.17 14.82 -2.22
N ASN A 142 1.14 14.76 -3.55
CA ASN A 142 0.93 15.93 -4.38
C ASN A 142 -0.38 16.66 -4.00
N PRO A 143 -0.35 17.97 -3.71
CA PRO A 143 -1.52 18.70 -3.21
C PRO A 143 -2.59 18.97 -4.29
N SER A 144 -2.21 18.96 -5.57
CA SER A 144 -3.07 19.37 -6.67
C SER A 144 -3.46 18.23 -7.61
N ARG A 145 -2.88 17.04 -7.46
CA ARG A 145 -3.10 15.90 -8.35
C ARG A 145 -3.15 14.58 -7.59
N GLY A 146 -4.03 13.69 -8.05
CA GLY A 146 -4.17 12.36 -7.49
C GLY A 146 -5.16 12.29 -6.34
N PHE A 147 -5.50 11.06 -5.95
CA PHE A 147 -6.38 10.74 -4.84
C PHE A 147 -5.81 9.54 -4.09
N ALA A 148 -5.93 9.56 -2.77
CA ALA A 148 -5.76 8.39 -1.90
C ALA A 148 -7.15 7.77 -1.68
N CYS A 149 -7.32 6.50 -2.00
CA CYS A 149 -8.63 5.84 -1.91
C CYS A 149 -8.53 4.33 -1.63
N LEU A 150 -9.42 3.83 -0.78
CA LEU A 150 -9.79 2.42 -0.68
C LEU A 150 -11.14 2.25 -1.41
N ASN A 151 -11.11 1.81 -2.68
CA ASN A 151 -12.30 1.73 -3.53
C ASN A 151 -12.89 0.31 -3.61
N GLU A 152 -12.49 -0.60 -2.72
CA GLU A 152 -12.92 -2.00 -2.64
C GLU A 152 -14.46 -2.15 -2.64
N LEU A 153 -15.15 -1.21 -1.98
CA LEU A 153 -16.61 -1.16 -1.94
C LEU A 153 -17.23 -0.93 -3.34
N GLU A 154 -16.56 -0.17 -4.22
CA GLU A 154 -17.07 0.16 -5.56
C GLU A 154 -17.05 -1.05 -6.50
N PHE A 155 -16.09 -1.97 -6.34
CA PHE A 155 -15.93 -3.16 -7.19
C PHE A 155 -16.20 -4.49 -6.48
N GLY A 156 -16.60 -4.45 -5.21
CA GLY A 156 -17.10 -5.61 -4.47
C GLY A 156 -16.03 -6.59 -3.99
N ALA A 157 -14.79 -6.13 -3.76
CA ALA A 157 -13.75 -6.98 -3.20
C ALA A 157 -13.65 -6.84 -1.67
N PRO A 158 -13.37 -7.93 -0.93
CA PRO A 158 -13.13 -7.85 0.50
C PRO A 158 -11.75 -7.28 0.80
N LEU A 159 -11.66 -6.47 1.86
CA LEU A 159 -10.39 -5.99 2.40
C LEU A 159 -9.81 -7.04 3.35
N LYS A 160 -8.71 -7.70 2.95
CA LYS A 160 -8.06 -8.73 3.78
C LYS A 160 -7.49 -8.13 5.08
N PRO A 161 -7.40 -8.89 6.19
CA PRO A 161 -6.90 -8.37 7.47
C PRO A 161 -5.53 -7.70 7.40
N ALA A 162 -4.57 -8.29 6.67
CA ALA A 162 -3.24 -7.71 6.45
C ALA A 162 -3.28 -6.36 5.70
N MET A 163 -4.22 -6.18 4.77
CA MET A 163 -4.42 -4.90 4.06
C MET A 163 -4.98 -3.83 5.00
N SER A 164 -5.92 -4.24 5.86
CA SER A 164 -6.70 -3.37 6.73
C SER A 164 -5.93 -2.88 7.95
N ALA A 165 -5.08 -3.74 8.53
CA ALA A 165 -4.42 -3.48 9.81
C ALA A 165 -3.56 -2.21 9.82
N ILE A 166 -2.81 -1.96 8.74
CA ILE A 166 -1.91 -0.80 8.67
C ILE A 166 -2.65 0.54 8.80
N PHE A 167 -3.90 0.62 8.31
CA PHE A 167 -4.71 1.83 8.43
C PHE A 167 -5.17 2.07 9.85
N ARG A 168 -5.52 1.01 10.60
CA ARG A 168 -5.88 1.14 12.03
C ARG A 168 -4.72 1.65 12.88
N VAL A 169 -3.49 1.40 12.46
CA VAL A 169 -2.28 1.88 13.15
C VAL A 169 -1.96 3.33 12.77
N LYS A 170 -2.08 3.68 11.49
CA LYS A 170 -1.56 4.96 10.96
C LYS A 170 -2.58 6.06 10.78
N VAL A 171 -3.87 5.73 10.66
CA VAL A 171 -4.92 6.74 10.54
C VAL A 171 -5.36 7.13 11.96
N PRO A 172 -5.09 8.38 12.39
CA PRO A 172 -5.27 8.78 13.79
C PRO A 172 -6.75 8.87 14.20
N ASP A 173 -7.64 9.20 13.25
CA ASP A 173 -9.08 9.30 13.51
C ASP A 173 -9.81 8.07 12.94
N PRO A 174 -10.45 7.22 13.77
CA PRO A 174 -11.22 6.08 13.28
C PRO A 174 -12.37 6.47 12.35
N ARG A 175 -12.86 7.71 12.39
CA ARG A 175 -13.87 8.23 11.46
C ARG A 175 -13.33 8.38 10.05
N VAL A 176 -12.06 8.77 9.91
CA VAL A 176 -11.37 8.81 8.61
C VAL A 176 -11.27 7.39 8.07
N TYR A 177 -10.81 6.43 8.88
CA TYR A 177 -10.74 5.04 8.46
C TYR A 177 -12.10 4.47 8.06
N ARG A 178 -13.17 4.77 8.81
CA ARG A 178 -14.54 4.41 8.45
C ARG A 178 -14.95 4.99 7.10
N ALA A 179 -14.68 6.28 6.85
CA ALA A 179 -15.00 6.91 5.57
C ALA A 179 -14.21 6.30 4.41
N MET A 180 -12.96 5.90 4.64
CA MET A 180 -12.16 5.19 3.63
C MET A 180 -12.82 3.86 3.25
N VAL A 181 -13.24 3.05 4.23
CA VAL A 181 -13.69 1.66 3.98
C VAL A 181 -15.18 1.57 3.64
N LEU A 182 -16.05 2.29 4.34
CA LEU A 182 -17.51 2.16 4.22
C LEU A 182 -18.14 3.18 3.27
N GLU A 183 -17.37 4.18 2.82
CA GLU A 183 -17.86 5.22 1.90
C GLU A 183 -17.01 5.30 0.61
N ALA A 184 -15.94 4.50 0.50
CA ALA A 184 -14.96 4.58 -0.58
C ALA A 184 -14.48 6.02 -0.84
N ARG A 185 -14.36 6.82 0.23
CA ARG A 185 -14.09 8.25 0.09
C ARG A 185 -12.70 8.46 -0.51
N ARG A 186 -12.65 9.30 -1.55
CA ARG A 186 -11.42 9.79 -2.16
C ARG A 186 -10.91 11.01 -1.40
N PHE A 187 -9.64 11.01 -1.03
CA PHE A 187 -8.98 12.14 -0.38
C PHE A 187 -7.96 12.77 -1.33
N GLY A 188 -8.10 14.06 -1.61
CA GLY A 188 -7.06 14.83 -2.31
C GLY A 188 -5.84 15.07 -1.42
N GLY A 189 -4.69 15.47 -1.95
CA GLY A 189 -3.45 15.58 -1.17
C GLY A 189 -3.54 16.47 0.07
N VAL A 190 -4.18 17.63 -0.03
CA VAL A 190 -4.40 18.54 1.12
C VAL A 190 -5.32 17.92 2.17
N GLU A 191 -6.42 17.30 1.74
CA GLU A 191 -7.36 16.63 2.64
C GLU A 191 -6.74 15.41 3.30
N ALA A 192 -5.93 14.64 2.56
CA ALA A 192 -5.22 13.47 3.06
C ALA A 192 -4.21 13.86 4.15
N ALA A 193 -3.52 15.00 4.00
CA ALA A 193 -2.63 15.53 5.02
C ALA A 193 -3.41 15.98 6.26
N ALA A 194 -4.51 16.74 6.07
CA ALA A 194 -5.36 17.17 7.18
C ALA A 194 -6.01 16.00 7.95
N ALA A 195 -6.31 14.90 7.25
CA ALA A 195 -6.89 13.68 7.83
C ALA A 195 -5.84 12.74 8.46
N GLY A 196 -4.53 13.04 8.34
CA GLY A 196 -3.46 12.17 8.83
C GLY A 196 -3.25 10.89 8.02
N ILE A 197 -3.73 10.83 6.77
CA ILE A 197 -3.45 9.73 5.84
C ILE A 197 -2.04 9.85 5.29
N VAL A 198 -1.58 11.08 5.05
CA VAL A 198 -0.20 11.41 4.67
C VAL A 198 0.38 12.43 5.64
N ASP A 199 1.70 12.47 5.75
CA ASP A 199 2.40 13.37 6.68
C ASP A 199 2.42 14.80 6.16
N VAL A 200 2.63 14.98 4.84
CA VAL A 200 2.73 16.30 4.21
C VAL A 200 2.05 16.29 2.84
N ALA A 201 1.33 17.36 2.52
CA ALA A 201 0.90 17.64 1.16
C ALA A 201 1.99 18.45 0.46
N GLY A 202 2.63 17.91 -0.58
CA GLY A 202 3.78 18.54 -1.21
C GLY A 202 4.39 17.79 -2.39
N GLY A 203 5.45 18.37 -2.94
CA GLY A 203 6.31 17.78 -3.94
C GLY A 203 7.65 17.33 -3.36
N TRP A 204 8.67 17.28 -4.22
CA TRP A 204 10.02 16.87 -3.84
C TRP A 204 10.64 17.72 -2.73
N ASP A 205 10.40 19.03 -2.73
CA ASP A 205 10.97 19.95 -1.75
C ASP A 205 10.42 19.65 -0.34
N GLU A 206 9.14 19.30 -0.24
CA GLU A 206 8.53 18.83 1.01
C GLU A 206 9.02 17.44 1.43
N VAL A 207 9.39 16.56 0.48
CA VAL A 207 10.08 15.31 0.80
C VAL A 207 11.43 15.61 1.47
N LEU A 208 12.24 16.49 0.89
CA LEU A 208 13.53 16.89 1.48
C LEU A 208 13.36 17.60 2.82
N GLY A 209 12.35 18.47 2.94
CA GLY A 209 11.98 19.12 4.19
C GLY A 209 11.67 18.11 5.29
N LEU A 210 10.80 17.13 5.00
CA LEU A 210 10.46 16.06 5.94
C LEU A 210 11.68 15.19 6.31
N VAL A 211 12.53 14.87 5.33
CA VAL A 211 13.78 14.12 5.56
C VAL A 211 14.71 14.88 6.50
N ALA A 212 14.87 16.19 6.29
CA ALA A 212 15.74 17.04 7.10
C ALA A 212 15.18 17.25 8.51
N GLU A 213 13.91 17.65 8.63
CA GLU A 213 13.23 17.91 9.91
C GLU A 213 13.30 16.70 10.85
N ARG A 214 13.10 15.50 10.30
CA ARG A 214 13.11 14.24 11.07
C ARG A 214 14.49 13.58 11.14
N ALA A 215 15.51 14.18 10.52
CA ALA A 215 16.87 13.65 10.41
C ALA A 215 16.92 12.20 9.89
N LEU A 216 16.13 11.88 8.86
CA LEU A 216 15.90 10.50 8.41
C LEU A 216 17.17 9.79 7.92
N THR A 217 18.08 10.51 7.26
CA THR A 217 19.35 9.93 6.77
C THR A 217 20.23 9.36 7.90
N GLY A 218 20.03 9.80 9.14
CA GLY A 218 20.79 9.34 10.30
C GLY A 218 20.15 8.17 11.06
N ARG A 219 18.87 7.85 10.82
CA ARG A 219 18.10 6.97 11.72
C ARG A 219 18.48 5.49 11.63
N GLY A 220 18.97 5.03 10.49
CA GLY A 220 19.43 3.65 10.30
C GLY A 220 20.81 3.32 10.88
N LYS A 221 21.59 4.32 11.31
CA LYS A 221 23.04 4.17 11.60
C LYS A 221 23.37 3.16 12.72
N THR A 222 22.49 2.99 13.70
CA THR A 222 22.71 2.09 14.83
C THR A 222 22.33 0.63 14.54
N GLY A 223 21.67 0.36 13.41
CA GLY A 223 21.16 -0.96 13.05
C GLY A 223 19.87 -1.38 13.76
N VAL A 224 19.37 -0.63 14.75
CA VAL A 224 18.16 -1.01 15.52
C VAL A 224 16.85 -0.47 14.94
N TYR A 225 16.89 0.43 13.94
CA TYR A 225 15.68 1.08 13.41
C TYR A 225 14.65 0.07 12.88
N GLY A 226 15.10 -0.93 12.09
CA GLY A 226 14.24 -2.01 11.62
C GLY A 226 13.67 -2.86 12.76
N LEU A 227 14.46 -3.14 13.81
CA LEU A 227 14.00 -3.88 14.98
C LEU A 227 12.88 -3.14 15.73
N LEU A 228 13.04 -1.84 15.92
CA LEU A 228 12.03 -0.99 16.56
C LEU A 228 10.75 -0.90 15.73
N LYS A 229 10.88 -0.83 14.40
CA LYS A 229 9.72 -0.91 13.50
C LYS A 229 9.00 -2.25 13.61
N MET A 230 9.75 -3.35 13.67
CA MET A 230 9.13 -4.67 13.84
C MET A 230 8.35 -4.78 15.14
N GLU A 231 8.85 -4.17 16.22
CA GLU A 231 8.09 -4.10 17.48
C GLU A 231 6.83 -3.25 17.33
N MET A 232 6.96 -2.05 16.77
CA MET A 232 5.84 -1.11 16.60
C MET A 232 4.73 -1.67 15.68
N TYR A 233 5.09 -2.52 14.72
CA TYR A 233 4.17 -3.13 13.76
C TYR A 233 3.95 -4.63 14.00
N ARG A 234 4.18 -5.12 15.23
CA ARG A 234 4.16 -6.56 15.55
C ARG A 234 2.89 -7.26 15.05
N GLU A 235 1.72 -6.69 15.29
CA GLU A 235 0.44 -7.27 14.86
C GLU A 235 0.26 -7.23 13.33
N CYS A 236 0.76 -6.18 12.67
CA CYS A 236 0.71 -6.09 11.22
C CYS A 236 1.63 -7.16 10.58
N LEU A 237 2.79 -7.41 11.18
CA LEU A 237 3.72 -8.45 10.75
C LEU A 237 3.13 -9.86 10.97
N ASP A 238 2.49 -10.13 12.11
CA ASP A 238 1.79 -11.39 12.35
C ASP A 238 0.73 -11.66 11.28
N LEU A 239 -0.07 -10.65 10.93
CA LEU A 239 -1.12 -10.79 9.91
C LEU A 239 -0.55 -11.03 8.50
N LEU A 240 0.65 -10.56 8.20
CA LEU A 240 1.34 -10.83 6.93
C LEU A 240 1.95 -12.24 6.90
N GLU A 241 2.63 -12.64 7.97
CA GLU A 241 3.31 -13.94 8.09
C GLU A 241 2.32 -15.10 8.26
N ASN A 242 1.29 -14.89 9.06
CA ASN A 242 0.30 -15.91 9.45
C ASN A 242 -1.07 -15.68 8.79
N HIS A 243 -1.08 -15.09 7.59
CA HIS A 243 -2.30 -14.73 6.85
C HIS A 243 -3.25 -15.92 6.62
N ALA A 244 -2.73 -17.14 6.42
CA ALA A 244 -3.55 -18.34 6.20
C ALA A 244 -4.57 -18.61 7.33
N ARG A 245 -4.22 -18.27 8.58
CA ARG A 245 -5.13 -18.35 9.74
C ARG A 245 -6.36 -17.46 9.57
N GLU A 246 -6.16 -16.27 9.01
CA GLU A 246 -7.24 -15.31 8.82
C GLU A 246 -8.07 -15.63 7.58
N GLU A 247 -7.45 -16.16 6.52
CA GLU A 247 -8.20 -16.59 5.33
C GLU A 247 -9.17 -17.73 5.62
N GLU A 248 -8.84 -18.61 6.56
CA GLU A 248 -9.79 -19.62 7.04
C GLU A 248 -11.00 -19.00 7.75
N LYS A 249 -10.77 -17.98 8.59
CA LYS A 249 -11.85 -17.23 9.25
C LYS A 249 -12.72 -16.50 8.23
N ASP A 250 -12.11 -15.85 7.24
CA ASP A 250 -12.82 -15.15 6.17
C ASP A 250 -13.73 -16.12 5.40
N ARG A 251 -13.23 -17.31 5.04
CA ARG A 251 -14.07 -18.37 4.44
C ARG A 251 -15.23 -18.77 5.35
N GLY A 252 -15.00 -18.82 6.66
CA GLY A 252 -16.04 -19.05 7.66
C GLY A 252 -17.11 -17.96 7.66
N TRP A 253 -16.70 -16.68 7.64
CA TRP A 253 -17.62 -15.54 7.58
C TRP A 253 -18.46 -15.51 6.32
N PHE A 254 -17.87 -15.79 5.15
CA PHE A 254 -18.62 -15.85 3.90
C PHE A 254 -19.69 -16.95 3.92
N ARG A 255 -19.34 -18.17 4.38
CA ARG A 255 -20.32 -19.25 4.55
C ARG A 255 -21.44 -18.87 5.51
N ALA A 256 -21.10 -18.32 6.67
CA ALA A 256 -22.08 -17.91 7.66
C ALA A 256 -23.02 -16.81 7.14
N GLU A 257 -22.50 -15.88 6.32
CA GLU A 257 -23.29 -14.82 5.69
C GLU A 257 -24.25 -15.36 4.62
N ASP A 258 -23.81 -16.33 3.81
CA ASP A 258 -24.68 -17.00 2.83
C ASP A 258 -25.80 -17.79 3.52
N GLU A 259 -25.48 -18.51 4.60
CA GLU A 259 -26.46 -19.20 5.44
C GLU A 259 -27.45 -18.21 6.09
N ARG A 260 -26.95 -17.08 6.62
CA ARG A 260 -27.78 -16.02 7.20
C ARG A 260 -28.74 -15.44 6.16
N LYS A 261 -28.26 -15.15 4.94
CA LYS A 261 -29.09 -14.66 3.83
C LYS A 261 -30.14 -15.69 3.42
N ALA A 262 -29.77 -16.96 3.30
CA ALA A 262 -30.70 -18.03 2.94
C ALA A 262 -31.80 -18.23 4.00
N ARG A 263 -31.42 -18.22 5.28
CA ARG A 263 -32.37 -18.28 6.40
C ARG A 263 -33.29 -17.07 6.42
N GLY A 264 -32.74 -15.85 6.32
CA GLY A 264 -33.52 -14.62 6.31
C GLY A 264 -34.52 -14.54 5.15
N ARG A 265 -34.16 -15.01 3.96
CA ARG A 265 -35.10 -15.11 2.83
C ARG A 265 -36.29 -16.02 3.16
N ARG A 266 -36.02 -17.23 3.67
CA ARG A 266 -37.07 -18.18 4.07
C ARG A 266 -37.99 -17.61 5.16
N GLU A 267 -37.42 -17.01 6.20
CA GLU A 267 -38.18 -16.41 7.30
C GLU A 267 -39.08 -15.27 6.83
N VAL A 268 -38.58 -14.41 5.93
CA VAL A 268 -39.37 -13.33 5.32
C VAL A 268 -40.47 -13.90 4.42
N GLU A 269 -40.18 -14.89 3.58
CA GLU A 269 -41.17 -15.55 2.72
C GLU A 269 -42.30 -16.19 3.54
N GLU A 270 -41.96 -16.89 4.63
CA GLU A 270 -42.95 -17.46 5.55
C GLU A 270 -43.80 -16.38 6.24
N TRP A 271 -43.17 -15.30 6.71
CA TRP A 271 -43.88 -14.21 7.36
C TRP A 271 -44.84 -13.51 6.39
N VAL A 272 -44.39 -13.23 5.16
CA VAL A 272 -45.22 -12.63 4.11
C VAL A 272 -46.38 -13.55 3.71
N SER A 273 -46.15 -14.86 3.60
CA SER A 273 -47.20 -15.84 3.30
C SER A 273 -48.28 -15.90 4.39
N LYS A 274 -47.87 -15.88 5.67
CA LYS A 274 -48.79 -15.91 6.82
C LYS A 274 -49.52 -14.59 7.05
N ASN A 275 -48.87 -13.44 6.76
CA ASN A 275 -49.37 -12.11 7.13
C ASN A 275 -49.73 -11.21 5.94
N GLY A 276 -49.63 -11.68 4.70
CA GLY A 276 -49.84 -10.89 3.47
C GLY A 276 -51.26 -10.37 3.23
N LYS A 277 -52.21 -10.58 4.15
CA LYS A 277 -53.53 -9.92 4.18
C LYS A 277 -53.64 -8.81 5.23
N ALA A 278 -52.66 -8.63 6.10
CA ALA A 278 -52.60 -7.50 7.02
C ALA A 278 -52.05 -6.29 6.26
N LYS A 279 -52.95 -5.44 5.73
CA LYS A 279 -52.57 -4.09 5.29
C LYS A 279 -52.09 -3.32 6.53
N LEU A 280 -50.89 -2.74 6.44
CA LEU A 280 -50.49 -1.60 7.27
C LEU A 280 -51.47 -0.45 7.08
#